data_AF-A0A9W9SXN5-F1
#
_entry.id   AF-A0A9W9SXN5-F1
#
_cell.length_a   1.000
_cell.length_b   1.000
_cell.length_c   1.000
_cell.angle_alpha   90.00
_cell.angle_beta   90.00
_cell.angle_gamma   90.00
#
_symmetry.space_group_name_H-M   'P 1'
#
loop_
_entity.id
_entity.type
_entity.pdbx_description
1 polymer ?
#
loop_
_entity_poly.entity_id
_entity_poly.type
_entity_poly.pdbx_seq_one_letter_code
_entity_poly.pdbx_strand_id
1 'polypeptide(L)'
;MPGRGVIKDRVKSSNLTPRDYLENMKPEHLKFYWDTGDWTYAHGDGKGSTLGAYRLRSMKTTTEPAEYLIKVLYLNVKFLNFAMPGSRNEDGSTSPPTSQDIIDALGIELGKIGK
;
A
#
# COMPACT_ATOMS: atom_id res chain seq x y z
N MET A 1 18.81 -13.73 -15.27
CA MET A 1 17.61 -13.17 -14.59
C MET A 1 16.38 -13.74 -15.27
N PRO A 2 15.44 -14.40 -14.57
CA PRO A 2 14.21 -14.87 -15.20
C PRO A 2 13.41 -13.68 -15.76
N GLY A 3 12.91 -13.80 -16.99
CA GLY A 3 12.15 -12.75 -17.67
C GLY A 3 10.84 -12.42 -16.93
N ARG A 4 10.34 -11.19 -17.12
CA ARG A 4 9.09 -10.69 -16.51
C ARG A 4 7.89 -11.66 -16.62
N GLY A 5 7.81 -12.45 -17.70
CA GLY A 5 6.77 -13.47 -17.89
C GLY A 5 6.81 -14.60 -16.86
N VAL A 6 8.00 -15.11 -16.53
CA VAL A 6 8.19 -16.23 -15.60
C VAL A 6 7.73 -15.90 -14.19
N ILE A 7 7.91 -14.64 -13.74
CA ILE A 7 7.45 -14.19 -12.42
C ILE A 7 5.91 -14.13 -12.39
N LYS A 8 5.28 -13.65 -13.46
CA LYS A 8 3.82 -13.56 -13.55
C LYS A 8 3.17 -14.96 -13.48
N ASP A 9 3.76 -15.92 -14.17
CA ASP A 9 3.24 -17.30 -14.19
C ASP A 9 3.43 -17.98 -12.83
N ARG A 10 4.59 -17.79 -12.18
CA ARG A 10 4.84 -18.26 -10.81
C ARG A 10 3.87 -17.67 -9.78
N VAL A 11 3.61 -16.37 -9.86
CA VAL A 11 2.66 -15.69 -8.97
C VAL A 11 1.25 -16.27 -9.17
N LYS A 12 0.81 -16.44 -10.43
CA LYS A 12 -0.50 -17.03 -10.72
C LYS A 12 -0.64 -18.47 -10.21
N SER A 13 0.43 -19.26 -10.24
CA SER A 13 0.41 -20.63 -9.71
C SER A 13 0.55 -20.73 -8.18
N SER A 14 0.93 -19.64 -7.51
CA SER A 14 1.28 -19.66 -6.08
C SER A 14 0.12 -19.45 -5.11
N ASN A 15 -1.11 -19.27 -5.59
CA ASN A 15 -2.31 -19.00 -4.78
C ASN A 15 -2.16 -17.86 -3.75
N LEU A 16 -1.26 -16.91 -4.00
CA LEU A 16 -0.99 -15.80 -3.09
C LEU A 16 -2.21 -14.88 -2.94
N THR A 17 -2.66 -14.73 -1.71
CA THR A 17 -3.79 -13.89 -1.34
C THR A 17 -3.33 -12.50 -0.89
N PRO A 18 -4.23 -11.50 -0.92
CA PRO A 18 -3.95 -10.20 -0.29
C PRO A 18 -3.73 -10.31 1.22
N ARG A 19 -4.21 -11.37 1.87
CA ARG A 19 -3.98 -11.62 3.30
C ARG A 19 -2.54 -12.04 3.55
N ASP A 20 -1.98 -12.93 2.72
CA ASP A 20 -0.56 -13.31 2.79
C ASP A 20 0.35 -12.08 2.61
N TYR A 21 -0.10 -11.11 1.82
CA TYR A 21 0.60 -9.84 1.67
C TYR A 21 0.59 -9.02 2.97
N LEU A 22 -0.57 -8.88 3.61
CA LEU A 22 -0.74 -8.09 4.82
C LEU A 22 -0.03 -8.70 6.04
N GLU A 23 -0.14 -10.02 6.25
CA GLU A 23 0.46 -10.72 7.40
C GLU A 23 2.00 -10.62 7.44
N ASN A 24 2.62 -10.34 6.29
CA ASN A 24 4.06 -10.16 6.17
C ASN A 24 4.52 -8.70 6.23
N MET A 25 3.60 -7.74 6.32
CA MET A 25 3.95 -6.34 6.54
C MET A 25 4.36 -6.12 7.99
N LYS A 26 5.47 -5.42 8.16
CA LYS A 26 5.99 -5.03 9.47
C LYS A 26 5.96 -3.50 9.57
N PRO A 27 5.15 -2.90 10.46
CA PRO A 27 5.02 -1.45 10.57
C PRO A 27 6.36 -0.73 10.70
N GLU A 28 7.30 -1.30 11.45
CA GLU A 28 8.63 -0.76 11.72
C GLU A 28 9.55 -0.72 10.49
N HIS A 29 9.28 -1.55 9.48
CA HIS A 29 10.03 -1.56 8.22
C HIS A 29 9.33 -0.76 7.13
N LEU A 30 8.04 -0.47 7.32
CA LEU A 30 7.19 0.18 6.35
C LEU A 30 7.41 1.68 6.38
N LYS A 31 7.85 2.24 5.25
CA LYS A 31 8.06 3.69 5.08
C LYS A 31 7.28 4.21 3.89
N PHE A 32 6.53 5.28 4.13
CA PHE A 32 5.77 5.98 3.12
C PHE A 32 6.45 7.30 2.76
N TYR A 33 6.49 7.61 1.47
CA TYR A 33 7.00 8.88 0.96
C TYR A 33 5.80 9.67 0.42
N TRP A 34 5.46 10.77 1.09
CA TRP A 34 4.23 11.51 0.84
C TRP A 34 4.44 12.62 -0.19
N ASP A 35 4.83 12.25 -1.40
CA ASP A 35 4.99 13.20 -2.49
C ASP A 35 3.63 13.72 -2.95
N THR A 36 3.61 15.00 -3.30
CA THR A 36 2.39 15.68 -3.73
C THR A 36 2.19 15.48 -5.23
N GLY A 37 1.03 14.96 -5.62
CA GLY A 37 0.66 14.75 -7.02
C GLY A 37 1.24 13.51 -7.70
N ASP A 38 2.29 12.90 -7.13
CA ASP A 38 2.96 11.71 -7.67
C ASP A 38 2.85 10.49 -6.76
N TRP A 39 2.68 9.31 -7.37
CA TRP A 39 2.62 8.04 -6.65
C TRP A 39 4.02 7.47 -6.39
N THR A 40 4.41 7.38 -5.13
CA THR A 40 5.67 6.79 -4.69
C THR A 40 5.47 5.34 -4.23
N TYR A 41 6.52 4.51 -4.31
CA TYR A 41 6.47 3.18 -3.72
C TYR A 41 6.78 3.25 -2.22
N ALA A 42 6.00 2.53 -1.43
CA ALA A 42 6.34 2.31 -0.03
C ALA A 42 7.57 1.37 0.06
N HIS A 43 8.48 1.67 0.98
CA HIS A 43 9.60 0.80 1.30
C HIS A 43 9.19 -0.20 2.40
N GLY A 44 9.72 -1.42 2.36
CA GLY A 44 9.38 -2.45 3.35
C GLY A 44 7.95 -2.99 3.25
N ASP A 45 7.29 -2.78 2.12
CA ASP A 45 5.89 -3.16 1.83
C ASP A 45 5.65 -4.66 1.71
N GLY A 46 6.54 -5.52 2.21
CA GLY A 46 6.36 -6.98 2.16
C GLY A 46 6.43 -7.59 0.76
N LYS A 47 6.77 -6.86 -0.32
CA LYS A 47 6.77 -7.42 -1.69
C LYS A 47 7.58 -8.71 -1.86
N GLY A 48 8.60 -8.94 -1.03
CA GLY A 48 9.43 -10.15 -1.07
C GLY A 48 8.68 -11.42 -0.71
N SER A 49 7.76 -11.36 0.26
CA SER A 49 7.00 -12.53 0.72
C SER A 49 5.96 -12.99 -0.30
N THR A 50 5.56 -12.10 -1.21
CA THR A 50 4.57 -12.37 -2.26
C THR A 50 5.18 -12.46 -3.65
N LEU A 51 6.49 -12.76 -3.77
CA LEU A 51 7.19 -12.86 -5.05
C LEU A 51 7.08 -11.59 -5.93
N GLY A 52 6.83 -10.44 -5.32
CA GLY A 52 6.59 -9.16 -6.00
C GLY A 52 5.21 -9.03 -6.62
N ALA A 53 4.27 -9.92 -6.29
CA ALA A 53 2.88 -9.88 -6.77
C ALA A 53 2.18 -8.61 -6.32
N TYR A 54 2.31 -8.26 -5.04
CA TYR A 54 1.68 -7.08 -4.47
C TYR A 54 2.70 -5.97 -4.22
N ARG A 55 2.28 -4.73 -4.43
CA ARG A 55 3.08 -3.54 -4.16
C ARG A 55 2.21 -2.42 -3.62
N LEU A 56 2.74 -1.67 -2.66
CA LEU A 56 2.05 -0.53 -2.06
C LEU A 56 2.62 0.78 -2.60
N ARG A 57 1.74 1.75 -2.85
CA ARG A 57 2.09 3.12 -3.21
C ARG A 57 1.32 4.13 -2.37
N SER A 58 1.93 5.28 -2.17
CA SER A 58 1.37 6.43 -1.46
C SER A 58 1.45 7.71 -2.29
N MET A 59 0.55 8.65 -2.02
CA MET A 59 0.67 10.05 -2.44
C MET A 59 -0.08 10.95 -1.47
N LYS A 60 0.26 12.24 -1.47
CA LYS A 60 -0.49 13.30 -0.77
C LYS A 60 -1.22 14.17 -1.78
N THR A 61 -2.47 14.55 -1.50
CA THR A 61 -3.22 15.49 -2.35
C THR A 61 -2.78 16.94 -2.10
N THR A 62 -3.10 17.81 -3.05
CA THR A 62 -2.91 19.26 -2.95
C THR A 62 -4.09 19.98 -2.26
N THR A 63 -5.06 19.23 -1.71
CA THR A 63 -6.26 19.81 -1.07
C THR A 63 -5.94 20.32 0.33
N GLU A 64 -6.78 21.21 0.86
CA GLU A 64 -6.75 21.63 2.26
C GLU A 64 -8.08 21.26 2.95
N PRO A 65 -8.07 20.37 3.96
CA PRO A 65 -6.91 19.60 4.44
C PRO A 65 -6.42 18.57 3.40
N ALA A 66 -5.15 18.20 3.50
CA ALA A 66 -4.56 17.22 2.62
C ALA A 66 -5.09 15.82 2.93
N GLU A 67 -5.33 15.04 1.89
CA GLU A 67 -5.67 13.63 1.98
C GLU A 67 -4.46 12.77 1.63
N TYR A 68 -4.36 11.63 2.29
CA TYR A 68 -3.27 10.68 2.11
C TYR A 68 -3.81 9.47 1.38
N LEU A 69 -3.43 9.32 0.11
CA LEU A 69 -3.97 8.27 -0.75
C LEU A 69 -3.02 7.06 -0.74
N ILE A 70 -3.61 5.88 -0.62
CA ILE A 70 -2.91 4.60 -0.64
C ILE A 70 -3.43 3.76 -1.81
N LYS A 71 -2.52 3.08 -2.49
CA LYS A 71 -2.85 2.18 -3.60
C LYS A 71 -2.07 0.88 -3.51
N VAL A 72 -2.78 -0.23 -3.59
CA VAL A 72 -2.20 -1.57 -3.74
C VAL A 72 -2.29 -1.97 -5.21
N LEU A 73 -1.19 -2.48 -5.74
CA LEU A 73 -1.11 -3.07 -7.07
C LEU A 73 -0.99 -4.59 -6.94
N TYR A 74 -1.69 -5.34 -7.79
CA TYR A 74 -1.44 -6.75 -8.04
C TYR A 74 -0.87 -6.91 -9.46
N LEU A 75 0.33 -7.46 -9.59
CA LEU A 75 1.05 -7.59 -10.87
C LEU A 75 1.15 -6.25 -11.65
N ASN A 76 1.33 -5.14 -10.92
CA ASN A 76 1.34 -3.75 -11.42
C ASN A 76 -0.01 -3.21 -11.93
N VAL A 77 -1.11 -3.93 -11.75
CA VAL A 77 -2.46 -3.46 -12.03
C VAL A 77 -3.09 -2.98 -10.74
N LYS A 78 -3.84 -1.87 -10.77
CA LYS A 78 -4.55 -1.35 -9.59
C LYS A 78 -5.48 -2.42 -9.04
N PHE A 79 -5.26 -2.77 -7.77
CA PHE A 79 -6.05 -3.76 -7.05
C PHE A 79 -6.96 -3.08 -6.02
N LEU A 80 -6.39 -2.20 -5.18
CA LEU A 80 -7.11 -1.43 -4.16
C LEU A 80 -6.61 0.03 -4.18
N ASN A 81 -7.49 0.98 -3.88
CA ASN A 81 -7.13 2.38 -3.73
C ASN A 81 -8.11 3.08 -2.79
N PHE A 82 -7.61 3.75 -1.77
CA PHE A 82 -8.41 4.44 -0.78
C PHE A 82 -7.69 5.68 -0.25
N ALA A 83 -8.46 6.57 0.37
CA ALA A 83 -7.97 7.76 1.03
C ALA A 83 -7.98 7.57 2.55
N MET A 84 -7.00 8.17 3.22
CA MET A 84 -6.94 8.26 4.66
C MET A 84 -6.80 9.73 5.09
N PRO A 85 -7.53 10.16 6.13
CA PRO A 85 -7.32 11.46 6.71
C PRO A 85 -5.97 11.50 7.45
N GLY A 86 -5.31 12.66 7.44
CA GLY A 86 -4.21 12.91 8.36
C GLY A 86 -4.69 13.34 9.74
N SER A 87 -3.78 13.31 10.72
CA SER A 87 -4.03 13.85 12.05
C SER A 87 -3.84 15.35 12.05
N ARG A 88 -4.84 16.11 12.51
CA ARG A 88 -4.77 17.57 12.57
C ARG A 88 -3.89 18.01 13.74
N ASN A 89 -2.93 18.88 13.47
CA ASN A 89 -2.07 19.52 14.46
C ASN A 89 -2.71 20.83 14.96
N GLU A 90 -2.22 21.36 16.08
CA GLU A 90 -2.72 22.61 16.69
C GLU A 90 -2.59 23.83 15.77
N ASP A 91 -1.56 23.84 14.91
CA ASP A 91 -1.31 24.89 13.92
C ASP A 91 -2.21 24.80 12.67
N GLY A 92 -3.12 23.82 12.63
CA GLY A 92 -4.03 23.58 11.51
C GLY A 92 -3.42 22.73 10.38
N SER A 93 -2.15 22.36 10.46
CA SER A 93 -1.52 21.42 9.52
C SER A 93 -2.00 19.98 9.76
N THR A 94 -1.73 19.07 8.81
CA THR A 94 -2.08 17.65 8.93
C THR A 94 -0.83 16.78 8.88
N SER A 95 -0.62 15.97 9.91
CA SER A 95 0.38 14.91 9.95
C SER A 95 -0.11 13.67 9.16
N PRO A 96 0.76 12.98 8.43
CA PRO A 96 0.39 11.75 7.72
C PRO A 96 -0.03 10.63 8.68
N PRO A 97 -0.83 9.65 8.22
CA PRO A 97 -1.10 8.42 8.96
C PRO A 97 0.19 7.65 9.28
N THR A 98 0.19 6.95 10.41
CA THR A 98 1.31 6.07 10.77
C THR A 98 1.28 4.79 9.93
N SER A 99 2.41 4.07 9.90
CA SER A 99 2.48 2.77 9.23
C SER A 99 1.47 1.77 9.80
N GLN A 100 1.19 1.82 11.12
CA GLN A 100 0.18 0.97 11.75
C GLN A 100 -1.23 1.33 11.28
N ASP A 101 -1.57 2.62 11.25
CA ASP A 101 -2.89 3.09 10.76
C ASP A 101 -3.16 2.57 9.34
N ILE A 102 -2.13 2.57 8.48
CA ILE A 102 -2.25 2.11 7.10
C ILE A 102 -2.42 0.60 7.01
N ILE A 103 -1.71 -0.18 7.84
CA ILE A 103 -1.88 -1.64 7.90
C ILE A 103 -3.29 -1.99 8.37
N ASP A 104 -3.80 -1.30 9.39
CA ASP A 104 -5.14 -1.52 9.93
C ASP A 104 -6.22 -1.17 8.87
N ALA A 105 -6.06 -0.02 8.20
CA ALA A 105 -6.96 0.39 7.12
C ALA A 105 -6.90 -0.58 5.92
N LEU A 106 -5.71 -1.06 5.55
CA LEU A 106 -5.55 -2.10 4.53
C LEU A 106 -6.32 -3.37 4.91
N GLY A 107 -6.22 -3.81 6.17
CA GLY A 107 -6.97 -4.97 6.66
C GLY A 107 -8.48 -4.82 6.49
N ILE A 108 -9.02 -3.64 6.83
CA ILE A 108 -10.45 -3.31 6.67
C ILE A 108 -10.84 -3.31 5.19
N GLU A 109 -10.10 -2.60 4.34
CA GLU A 109 -10.42 -2.48 2.91
C GLU A 109 -10.30 -3.82 2.16
N LEU A 110 -9.28 -4.62 2.47
CA LEU A 110 -9.14 -5.97 1.92
C LEU A 110 -10.29 -6.89 2.35
N GLY A 111 -10.78 -6.74 3.58
CA GLY A 111 -11.96 -7.46 4.07
C GLY A 111 -13.24 -7.16 3.28
N LYS A 112 -13.35 -5.98 2.66
CA LYS A 112 -14.49 -5.61 1.80
C LYS A 112 -14.45 -6.28 0.42
N ILE A 113 -13.25 -6.58 -0.08
CA ILE A 113 -13.05 -7.22 -1.39
C ILE A 113 -13.29 -8.74 -1.31
N GLY A 114 -13.16 -9.34 -0.13
CA GLY A 114 -13.24 -10.78 0.11
C GLY A 114 -14.63 -11.33 0.52
N LYS A 115 -15.74 -10.85 -0.07
CA LYS A 115 -17.04 -11.51 -0.01
C LYS A 115 -17.43 -12.08 -1.37
#